data_AF-A0A967BP71-F1
#
_entry.id   AF-A0A967BP71-F1
#
_cell.length_a   1.000
_cell.length_b   1.000
_cell.length_c   1.000
_cell.angle_alpha   90.00
_cell.angle_beta   90.00
_cell.angle_gamma   90.00
#
_symmetry.space_group_name_H-M   'P 1'
#
loop_
_entity.id
_entity.type
_entity.pdbx_description
1 polymer ?
#
loop_
_entity_poly.entity_id
_entity_poly.type
_entity_poly.pdbx_seq_one_letter_code
_entity_poly.pdbx_strand_id
1 'polypeptide(L)'
;MYNNREIDQCDKEYYRDKISTVDSAGKRVWIYPKKPKGKFYSARTIVAIFLLALLFAGPFITINGHPFLLLDFLGRKFYIFGIVFWPQDLHLFGIALITLVVFIVLFTAVFGRLFCGWMCPQTIFMELVFRKIEYWIEGGSAKQKKLNAARWTWKKIFKKGLKSLIFFVIA
;
A
#
# COMPACT_ATOMS: atom_id res chain seq x y z
N MET A 1 47.19 -16.32 9.91
CA MET A 1 46.84 -15.06 9.21
C MET A 1 45.79 -15.42 8.17
N TYR A 2 44.50 -15.18 8.46
CA TYR A 2 43.44 -15.42 7.48
C TYR A 2 43.61 -14.42 6.32
N ASN A 3 43.58 -14.92 5.10
CA ASN A 3 43.80 -14.12 3.88
C ASN A 3 42.58 -13.23 3.65
N ASN A 4 42.77 -11.93 3.43
CA ASN A 4 41.67 -10.97 3.22
C ASN A 4 40.69 -11.38 2.11
N ARG A 5 41.13 -12.21 1.15
CA ARG A 5 40.28 -12.76 0.09
C ARG A 5 39.25 -13.80 0.57
N GLU A 6 39.56 -14.58 1.59
CA GLU A 6 38.61 -15.58 2.14
C GLU A 6 37.53 -14.92 3.00
N ILE A 7 37.88 -13.84 3.71
CA ILE A 7 36.92 -13.05 4.51
C ILE A 7 35.91 -12.35 3.59
N ASP A 8 36.39 -11.73 2.51
CA ASP A 8 35.54 -11.07 1.50
C ASP A 8 34.61 -12.06 0.78
N GLN A 9 35.05 -13.31 0.58
CA GLN A 9 34.23 -14.35 -0.02
C GLN A 9 33.17 -14.90 0.95
N CYS A 10 33.53 -15.13 2.23
CA CYS A 10 32.60 -15.53 3.28
C CYS A 10 31.53 -14.46 3.54
N ASP A 11 31.90 -13.17 3.54
CA ASP A 11 30.95 -12.06 3.70
C ASP A 11 29.99 -11.93 2.50
N LYS A 12 30.47 -12.18 1.27
CA LYS A 12 29.62 -12.18 0.06
C LYS A 12 28.64 -13.34 0.02
N GLU A 13 29.07 -14.53 0.42
CA GLU A 13 28.20 -15.72 0.52
C GLU A 13 27.18 -15.53 1.64
N TYR A 14 27.63 -15.10 2.82
CA TYR A 14 26.79 -14.81 3.98
C TYR A 14 25.75 -13.71 3.71
N TYR A 15 26.10 -12.66 2.95
CA TYR A 15 25.16 -11.62 2.54
C TYR A 15 24.09 -12.13 1.57
N ARG A 16 24.45 -13.05 0.66
CA ARG A 16 23.52 -13.65 -0.31
C ARG A 16 22.57 -14.65 0.34
N ASP A 17 23.07 -15.40 1.33
CA ASP A 17 22.32 -16.49 1.97
C ASP A 17 21.45 -16.01 3.15
N LYS A 18 21.58 -14.76 3.58
CA LYS A 18 20.70 -14.16 4.60
C LYS A 18 19.60 -13.30 4.02
N ILE A 19 18.37 -13.66 4.40
CA ILE A 19 17.21 -12.78 4.25
C ILE A 19 17.38 -11.58 5.20
N SER A 20 17.36 -10.36 4.67
CA SER A 20 17.55 -9.10 5.42
C SER A 20 16.56 -8.86 6.58
N THR A 21 15.48 -9.65 6.64
CA THR A 21 14.41 -9.56 7.64
C THR A 21 14.49 -10.67 8.69
N VAL A 22 15.56 -11.48 8.67
CA VAL A 22 15.76 -12.63 9.56
C VAL A 22 17.08 -12.47 10.29
N ASP A 23 17.03 -12.62 11.62
CA ASP A 23 18.21 -12.60 12.47
C ASP A 23 19.04 -13.89 12.29
N SER A 24 20.29 -13.92 12.76
CA SER A 24 21.18 -15.09 12.72
C SER A 24 20.56 -16.35 13.34
N ALA A 25 19.61 -16.18 14.27
CA ALA A 25 18.86 -17.26 14.91
C ALA A 25 17.57 -17.66 14.16
N GLY A 26 17.34 -17.19 12.93
CA GLY A 26 16.13 -17.51 12.15
C GLY A 26 14.88 -16.73 12.56
N LYS A 27 14.98 -15.78 13.50
CA LYS A 27 13.83 -15.01 14.00
C LYS A 27 13.54 -13.78 13.14
N ARG A 28 12.26 -13.50 12.88
CA ARG A 28 11.82 -12.30 12.13
C ARG A 28 12.21 -11.00 12.87
N VAL A 29 12.92 -10.13 12.16
CA VAL A 29 13.22 -8.77 12.59
C VAL A 29 12.12 -7.83 12.08
N TRP A 30 11.41 -7.17 12.99
CA TRP A 30 10.35 -6.21 12.63
C TRP A 30 10.94 -4.89 12.14
N ILE A 31 10.53 -4.47 10.95
CA ILE A 31 10.99 -3.24 10.29
C ILE A 31 10.02 -2.10 10.63
N TYR A 32 10.55 -0.98 11.12
CA TYR A 32 9.76 0.21 11.47
C TYR A 32 10.14 1.38 10.54
N PRO A 33 9.33 1.67 9.52
CA PRO A 33 9.64 2.70 8.54
C PRO A 33 9.65 4.10 9.18
N LYS A 34 10.70 4.88 8.89
CA LYS A 34 10.82 6.27 9.34
C LYS A 34 9.80 7.14 8.61
N LYS A 35 9.15 8.05 9.34
CA LYS A 35 8.18 8.99 8.76
C LYS A 35 8.89 9.89 7.73
N PRO A 36 8.52 9.82 6.43
CA PRO A 36 9.09 10.69 5.41
C PRO A 36 8.66 12.15 5.62
N LYS A 37 9.53 13.10 5.27
CA LYS A 37 9.28 14.55 5.30
C LYS A 37 9.90 15.18 4.06
N GLY A 38 9.20 16.11 3.40
CA GLY A 38 9.72 16.86 2.24
C GLY A 38 8.64 17.35 1.28
N LYS A 39 9.04 18.21 0.32
CA LYS A 39 8.14 18.81 -0.69
C LYS A 39 7.52 17.75 -1.62
N PHE A 40 8.31 16.79 -2.08
CA PHE A 40 7.79 15.69 -2.91
C PHE A 40 6.81 14.78 -2.15
N TYR A 41 6.96 14.65 -0.83
CA TYR A 41 6.03 13.89 0.00
C TYR A 41 4.70 14.63 0.17
N SER A 42 4.70 15.96 0.32
CA SER A 42 3.46 16.73 0.38
C SER A 42 2.73 16.71 -0.97
N ALA A 43 3.46 16.87 -2.07
CA ALA A 43 2.89 16.75 -3.42
C ALA A 43 2.24 15.38 -3.65
N ARG A 44 2.95 14.28 -3.33
CA ARG A 44 2.40 12.93 -3.37
C ARG A 44 1.17 12.77 -2.50
N THR A 45 1.16 13.36 -1.31
CA THR A 45 0.02 13.32 -0.38
C THR A 45 -1.21 14.01 -0.96
N ILE A 46 -1.05 15.16 -1.63
CA ILE A 46 -2.16 15.89 -2.26
C ILE A 46 -2.77 15.06 -3.40
N VAL A 47 -1.94 14.54 -4.31
CA VAL A 47 -2.38 13.68 -5.42
C VAL A 47 -3.14 12.46 -4.90
N ALA A 48 -2.60 11.85 -3.85
CA ALA A 48 -3.18 10.66 -3.25
C ALA A 48 -4.49 10.94 -2.48
N ILE A 49 -4.64 12.10 -1.82
CA ILE A 49 -5.92 12.55 -1.25
C ILE A 49 -6.95 12.78 -2.36
N PHE A 50 -6.55 13.42 -3.47
CA PHE A 50 -7.43 13.63 -4.61
C PHE A 50 -7.91 12.31 -5.22
N LEU A 51 -7.01 11.36 -5.46
CA LEU A 51 -7.35 10.01 -5.95
C LEU A 51 -8.28 9.26 -4.99
N LEU A 52 -8.04 9.35 -3.69
CA LEU A 52 -8.87 8.71 -2.69
C LEU A 52 -10.28 9.33 -2.62
N ALA A 53 -10.35 10.67 -2.66
CA ALA A 53 -11.61 11.39 -2.71
C ALA A 53 -12.40 11.04 -3.98
N LEU A 54 -11.73 10.96 -5.14
CA LEU A 54 -12.36 10.53 -6.39
C LEU A 54 -12.89 9.09 -6.29
N LEU A 55 -12.13 8.17 -5.70
CA LEU A 55 -12.54 6.77 -5.54
C LEU A 55 -13.78 6.64 -4.64
N PHE A 56 -13.81 7.35 -3.51
CA PHE A 56 -14.96 7.32 -2.60
C PHE A 56 -16.14 8.14 -3.10
N ALA A 57 -15.91 9.26 -3.79
CA ALA A 57 -16.97 10.08 -4.36
C ALA A 57 -17.57 9.47 -5.63
N GLY A 58 -16.79 8.68 -6.38
CA GLY A 58 -17.21 7.99 -7.60
C GLY A 58 -18.58 7.31 -7.48
N PRO A 59 -18.81 6.37 -6.56
CA PRO A 59 -20.10 5.69 -6.45
C PRO A 59 -21.27 6.61 -6.08
N PHE A 60 -21.03 7.75 -5.42
CA PHE A 60 -22.08 8.72 -5.05
C PHE A 60 -22.38 9.72 -6.18
N ILE A 61 -21.44 9.92 -7.10
CA ILE A 61 -21.64 10.77 -8.27
C ILE A 61 -22.44 9.97 -9.28
N THR A 62 -23.70 10.35 -9.46
CA THR A 62 -24.58 9.80 -10.49
C THR A 62 -24.53 10.69 -11.73
N ILE A 63 -24.25 10.09 -12.89
CA ILE A 63 -24.32 10.76 -14.19
C ILE A 63 -25.39 10.02 -14.98
N ASN A 64 -26.40 10.73 -15.49
CA ASN A 64 -27.52 10.15 -16.25
C ASN A 64 -28.29 9.04 -15.52
N GLY A 65 -28.48 9.15 -14.19
CA GLY A 65 -29.27 8.20 -13.40
C GLY A 65 -28.54 6.88 -13.05
N HIS A 66 -27.28 6.73 -13.45
CA HIS A 66 -26.45 5.57 -13.11
C HIS A 66 -25.22 5.99 -12.28
N PRO A 67 -24.81 5.18 -11.28
CA PRO A 67 -23.59 5.42 -10.53
C PRO A 67 -22.35 5.38 -11.44
N PHE A 68 -21.37 6.26 -11.19
CA PHE A 68 -20.15 6.35 -11.99
C PHE A 68 -19.33 5.05 -11.99
N LEU A 69 -19.32 4.34 -10.87
CA LEU A 69 -18.60 3.08 -10.66
C LEU A 69 -19.41 2.20 -9.71
N LEU A 70 -20.18 1.25 -10.24
CA LEU A 70 -20.93 0.27 -9.45
C LEU A 70 -20.88 -1.10 -10.10
N LEU A 71 -20.30 -2.06 -9.38
CA LEU A 71 -20.24 -3.46 -9.80
C LEU A 71 -21.37 -4.23 -9.11
N ASP A 72 -22.51 -4.38 -9.78
CA ASP A 72 -23.63 -5.17 -9.27
C ASP A 72 -23.54 -6.62 -9.78
N PHE A 73 -23.02 -7.49 -8.91
CA PHE A 73 -22.92 -8.93 -9.19
C PHE A 73 -24.28 -9.64 -9.17
N LEU A 74 -25.24 -9.17 -8.36
CA LEU A 74 -26.56 -9.79 -8.25
C LEU A 74 -27.43 -9.42 -9.45
N GLY A 75 -27.39 -8.14 -9.85
CA GLY A 75 -28.10 -7.62 -11.02
C GLY A 75 -27.45 -7.95 -12.36
N ARG A 76 -26.23 -8.52 -12.37
CA ARG A 76 -25.39 -8.74 -13.57
C ARG A 76 -25.22 -7.48 -14.42
N LYS A 77 -25.10 -6.32 -13.77
CA LYS A 77 -24.91 -5.03 -14.42
C LYS A 77 -23.68 -4.36 -13.84
N PHE A 78 -22.70 -4.10 -14.68
CA PHE A 78 -21.48 -3.39 -14.28
C PHE A 78 -21.53 -1.98 -14.86
N TYR A 79 -21.63 -0.97 -13.99
CA TYR A 79 -21.60 0.43 -14.38
C TYR A 79 -20.16 0.92 -14.24
N ILE A 80 -19.54 1.26 -15.37
CA ILE A 80 -18.17 1.78 -15.44
C ILE A 80 -18.20 3.06 -16.26
N PHE A 81 -17.80 4.19 -15.65
CA PHE A 81 -17.86 5.52 -16.25
C PHE A 81 -19.26 5.92 -16.76
N GLY A 82 -20.32 5.43 -16.09
CA GLY A 82 -21.72 5.69 -16.48
C GLY A 82 -22.22 4.86 -17.68
N ILE A 83 -21.42 3.94 -18.21
CA ILE A 83 -21.81 3.01 -19.28
C ILE A 83 -22.20 1.67 -18.63
N VAL A 84 -23.29 1.08 -19.11
CA VAL A 84 -23.81 -0.22 -18.64
C VAL A 84 -23.15 -1.35 -19.43
N PHE A 85 -22.35 -2.17 -18.75
CA PHE A 85 -21.82 -3.41 -19.30
C PHE A 85 -22.75 -4.58 -18.94
N TRP A 86 -23.27 -5.25 -19.97
CA TRP A 86 -24.03 -6.49 -19.85
C TRP A 86 -23.11 -7.71 -19.98
N PRO A 87 -23.53 -8.90 -19.50
CA PRO A 87 -22.74 -10.13 -19.60
C PRO A 87 -22.34 -10.51 -21.03
N GLN A 88 -23.12 -10.11 -22.03
CA GLN A 88 -22.80 -10.33 -23.45
C GLN A 88 -21.60 -9.50 -23.93
N ASP A 89 -21.37 -8.33 -23.33
CA ASP A 89 -20.29 -7.40 -23.65
C ASP A 89 -19.00 -7.70 -22.86
N LEU A 90 -18.91 -8.86 -22.20
CA LEU A 90 -17.74 -9.25 -21.42
C LEU A 90 -16.44 -9.30 -22.27
N HIS A 91 -16.56 -9.57 -23.57
CA HIS A 91 -15.44 -9.55 -24.50
C HIS A 91 -14.87 -8.13 -24.68
N LEU A 92 -15.73 -7.11 -24.79
CA LEU A 92 -15.32 -5.70 -24.81
C LEU A 92 -14.67 -5.30 -23.49
N PHE A 93 -15.25 -5.72 -22.36
CA PHE A 93 -14.67 -5.51 -21.03
C PHE A 93 -13.27 -6.15 -20.89
N GLY A 94 -13.10 -7.39 -21.38
CA GLY A 94 -11.83 -8.10 -21.38
C GLY A 94 -10.75 -7.38 -22.19
N ILE A 95 -11.08 -6.93 -23.40
CA ILE A 95 -10.16 -6.16 -24.26
C ILE A 95 -9.78 -4.83 -23.60
N ALA A 96 -10.74 -4.14 -22.99
CA ALA A 96 -10.49 -2.90 -22.25
C ALA A 96 -9.53 -3.14 -21.06
N LEU A 97 -9.75 -4.22 -20.31
CA LEU A 97 -8.90 -4.59 -19.16
C LEU A 97 -7.48 -4.96 -19.59
N ILE A 98 -7.33 -5.75 -20.67
CA ILE A 98 -6.02 -6.09 -21.22
C ILE A 98 -5.30 -4.82 -21.69
N THR A 99 -5.99 -3.95 -22.42
CA THR A 99 -5.43 -2.68 -22.91
C THR A 99 -4.97 -1.80 -21.74
N LEU A 100 -5.76 -1.70 -20.68
CA LEU A 100 -5.42 -0.96 -19.47
C LEU A 100 -4.19 -1.55 -18.76
N VAL A 101 -4.11 -2.87 -18.62
CA VAL A 101 -2.96 -3.54 -18.00
C VAL A 101 -1.70 -3.32 -18.84
N VAL A 102 -1.76 -3.50 -20.16
CA VAL A 102 -0.62 -3.26 -21.06
C VAL A 102 -0.19 -1.80 -21.00
N PHE A 103 -1.12 -0.85 -21.00
CA PHE A 103 -0.84 0.58 -20.85
C PHE A 103 -0.11 0.87 -19.54
N ILE A 104 -0.58 0.33 -18.42
CA ILE A 104 0.08 0.49 -17.11
C ILE A 104 1.48 -0.12 -17.14
N VAL A 105 1.65 -1.32 -17.69
CA VAL A 105 2.96 -1.99 -17.78
C VAL A 105 3.93 -1.15 -18.61
N LEU A 106 3.53 -0.69 -19.79
CA LEU A 106 4.36 0.19 -20.63
C LEU A 106 4.72 1.49 -19.92
N PHE A 107 3.75 2.14 -19.27
CA PHE A 107 3.99 3.35 -18.49
C PHE A 107 4.98 3.08 -17.34
N THR A 108 4.87 1.96 -16.64
CA THR A 108 5.81 1.57 -15.57
C THR A 108 7.20 1.22 -16.10
N ALA A 109 7.32 0.68 -17.31
CA ALA A 109 8.62 0.42 -17.94
C ALA A 109 9.36 1.73 -18.27
N VAL A 110 8.63 2.76 -18.71
CA VAL A 110 9.20 4.07 -19.07
C VAL A 110 9.51 4.92 -17.83
N PHE A 111 8.56 5.05 -16.90
CA PHE A 111 8.68 5.95 -15.74
C PHE A 111 9.11 5.25 -14.43
N GLY A 112 9.30 3.92 -14.48
CA GLY A 112 9.74 3.12 -13.35
C GLY A 112 8.78 3.14 -12.15
N ARG A 113 9.34 3.24 -10.93
CA ARG A 113 8.58 3.25 -9.66
C ARG A 113 7.81 4.55 -9.38
N LEU A 114 7.85 5.54 -10.28
CA LEU A 114 7.06 6.76 -10.10
C LEU A 114 5.56 6.46 -10.15
N PHE A 115 5.09 5.66 -11.11
CA PHE A 115 3.67 5.30 -11.21
C PHE A 115 3.18 4.51 -9.99
N CYS A 116 3.87 3.39 -9.70
CA CYS A 116 3.51 2.52 -8.59
C CYS A 116 3.64 3.22 -7.23
N GLY A 117 4.54 4.19 -7.09
CA GLY A 117 4.66 5.00 -5.88
C GLY A 117 3.56 6.06 -5.75
N TRP A 118 3.16 6.72 -6.83
CA TRP A 118 2.34 7.94 -6.77
C TRP A 118 0.85 7.72 -7.07
N MET A 119 0.50 6.76 -7.93
CA MET A 119 -0.88 6.56 -8.40
C MET A 119 -1.47 5.19 -8.04
N CYS A 120 -0.66 4.20 -7.64
CA CYS A 120 -1.18 2.89 -7.27
C CYS A 120 -2.19 3.01 -6.10
N PRO A 121 -3.47 2.64 -6.29
CA PRO A 121 -4.49 2.85 -5.26
C PRO A 121 -4.20 2.04 -3.99
N GLN A 122 -3.68 0.81 -4.14
CA GLN A 122 -3.31 -0.05 -3.01
C GLN A 122 -2.18 0.56 -2.16
N THR A 123 -1.16 1.14 -2.81
CA THR A 123 -0.06 1.78 -2.10
C THR A 123 -0.50 3.08 -1.42
N ILE A 124 -1.31 3.90 -2.10
CA ILE A 124 -1.86 5.13 -1.54
C ILE A 124 -2.69 4.84 -0.28
N PHE A 125 -3.55 3.83 -0.32
CA PHE A 125 -4.40 3.46 0.82
C PHE A 125 -3.55 3.05 2.03
N MET A 126 -2.58 2.17 1.85
CA MET A 126 -1.67 1.73 2.92
C MET A 126 -0.82 2.88 3.48
N GLU A 127 -0.29 3.74 2.61
CA GLU A 127 0.64 4.82 2.95
C GLU A 127 -0.05 6.01 3.65
N LEU A 128 -1.23 6.42 3.17
CA LEU A 128 -1.94 7.60 3.68
C LEU A 128 -2.99 7.30 4.75
N VAL A 129 -3.65 6.15 4.70
CA VAL A 129 -4.69 5.80 5.67
C VAL A 129 -4.02 5.11 6.85
N PHE A 130 -3.60 3.85 6.65
CA PHE A 130 -3.10 3.01 7.74
C PHE A 130 -1.84 3.58 8.40
N ARG A 131 -0.84 3.99 7.63
CA ARG A 131 0.42 4.46 8.20
C ARG A 131 0.30 5.83 8.87
N LYS A 132 -0.57 6.72 8.38
CA LYS A 132 -0.79 8.04 8.99
C LYS A 132 -1.56 7.92 10.30
N ILE A 133 -2.54 7.01 10.35
CA ILE A 133 -3.24 6.60 11.58
C ILE A 133 -2.24 5.99 12.58
N GLU A 134 -1.37 5.08 12.13
CA GLU A 134 -0.37 4.45 13.00
C GLU A 134 0.61 5.49 13.58
N TYR A 135 1.08 6.44 12.78
CA TYR A 135 1.91 7.54 13.27
C TYR A 135 1.18 8.48 14.23
N TRP A 136 -0.14 8.58 14.14
CA TRP A 136 -0.94 9.38 15.08
C TRP A 136 -1.10 8.68 16.44
N ILE A 137 -1.25 7.35 16.46
CA ILE A 137 -1.46 6.54 17.68
C ILE A 137 -0.13 6.16 18.36
N GLU A 138 0.80 5.56 17.61
CA GLU A 138 2.06 5.01 18.14
C GLU A 138 3.24 5.99 18.05
N GLY A 139 3.14 6.99 17.16
CA GLY A 139 4.21 7.97 16.90
C GLY A 139 5.23 7.50 15.86
N GLY A 140 6.35 8.23 15.73
CA GLY A 140 7.41 7.89 14.77
C GLY A 140 8.16 6.59 15.12
N SER A 141 8.99 6.10 14.18
CA SER A 141 9.68 4.81 14.26
C SER A 141 10.46 4.56 15.56
N ALA A 142 11.11 5.59 16.13
CA ALA A 142 11.82 5.46 17.41
C ALA A 142 10.87 5.18 18.60
N LYS A 143 9.68 5.79 18.60
CA LYS A 143 8.65 5.55 19.62
C LYS A 143 8.05 4.16 19.48
N GLN A 144 7.84 3.69 18.25
CA GLN A 144 7.36 2.33 17.97
C GLN A 144 8.35 1.27 18.44
N LYS A 145 9.65 1.44 18.16
CA LYS A 145 10.72 0.55 18.65
C LYS A 145 10.74 0.51 20.18
N LYS A 146 10.71 1.67 20.83
CA LYS A 146 10.70 1.77 22.31
C LYS A 146 9.43 1.14 22.91
N LEU A 147 8.26 1.34 22.30
CA LEU A 147 7.00 0.77 22.77
C LEU A 147 6.95 -0.76 22.62
N ASN A 148 7.53 -1.30 21.54
CA ASN A 148 7.61 -2.74 21.34
C ASN A 148 8.59 -3.41 22.30
N ALA A 149 9.72 -2.77 22.59
CA ALA A 149 10.70 -3.25 23.57
C ALA A 149 10.26 -3.11 25.05
N ALA A 150 9.34 -2.20 25.35
CA ALA A 150 8.81 -2.01 26.71
C ALA A 150 7.94 -3.20 27.18
N ARG A 151 7.87 -3.43 28.50
CA ARG A 151 6.99 -4.45 29.12
C ARG A 151 5.51 -4.17 28.79
N TRP A 152 4.66 -5.21 28.92
CA TRP A 152 3.22 -5.10 28.72
C TRP A 152 2.58 -4.26 29.83
N THR A 153 2.51 -2.95 29.61
CA THR A 153 1.81 -1.98 30.48
C THR A 153 0.43 -1.67 29.90
N TRP A 154 -0.52 -1.24 30.74
CA TRP A 154 -1.84 -0.74 30.33
C TRP A 154 -1.79 0.25 29.15
N LYS A 155 -0.84 1.19 29.16
CA LYS A 155 -0.61 2.15 28.06
C LYS A 155 -0.25 1.48 26.73
N LYS A 156 0.47 0.35 26.76
CA LYS A 156 0.85 -0.43 25.56
C LYS A 156 -0.33 -1.22 25.02
N ILE A 157 -1.11 -1.84 25.91
CA ILE A 157 -2.32 -2.59 25.55
C ILE A 157 -3.34 -1.65 24.92
N PHE A 158 -3.61 -0.48 25.53
CA PHE A 158 -4.54 0.49 24.99
C PHE A 158 -4.12 1.00 23.59
N LYS A 159 -2.84 1.37 23.40
CA LYS A 159 -2.36 1.84 22.09
C LYS A 159 -2.43 0.78 21.00
N LYS A 160 -2.03 -0.46 21.32
CA LYS A 160 -2.10 -1.58 20.36
C LYS A 160 -3.53 -2.00 20.08
N GLY A 161 -4.39 -2.03 21.10
CA GLY A 161 -5.81 -2.33 20.99
C GLY A 161 -6.53 -1.29 20.14
N LEU A 162 -6.27 0.01 20.38
CA LEU A 162 -6.83 1.10 19.58
C LEU A 162 -6.41 1.00 18.11
N LYS A 163 -5.14 0.66 17.84
CA LYS A 163 -4.68 0.42 16.47
C LYS A 163 -5.45 -0.72 15.80
N SER A 164 -5.53 -1.88 16.46
CA SER A 164 -6.25 -3.03 15.91
C SER A 164 -7.74 -2.75 15.70
N LEU A 165 -8.37 -2.02 16.62
CA LEU A 165 -9.77 -1.63 16.51
C LEU A 165 -10.02 -0.70 15.32
N ILE A 166 -9.19 0.33 15.13
CA ILE A 166 -9.33 1.24 13.99
C ILE A 166 -9.08 0.50 12.67
N PHE A 167 -8.14 -0.44 12.64
CA PHE A 167 -7.89 -1.23 11.43
C PHE A 167 -9.05 -2.16 11.11
N PHE A 168 -9.69 -2.74 12.13
CA PHE A 168 -10.88 -3.58 11.96
C PHE A 168 -12.12 -2.79 11.52
N VAL A 169 -12.26 -1.53 11.93
CA VAL A 169 -13.37 -0.66 11.51
C VAL A 169 -13.22 -0.20 10.04
N ILE A 170 -11.98 -0.10 9.55
CA ILE A 170 -11.69 0.35 8.17
C ILE A 170 -11.66 -0.82 7.17
N ALA A 171 -11.34 -2.04 7.64
CA ALA A 171 -11.24 -3.25 6.82
C ALA A 171 -12.62 -3.80 6.44
#